data_AF-A0A3N5RMV8-F1
#
_entry.id   AF-A0A3N5RMV8-F1
#
_cell.length_a   1.000
_cell.length_b   1.000
_cell.length_c   1.000
_cell.angle_alpha   90.00
_cell.angle_beta   90.00
_cell.angle_gamma   90.00
#
_symmetry.space_group_name_H-M   'P 1'
#
loop_
_entity.id
_entity.type
_entity.pdbx_description
1 polymer ?
#
loop_
_entity_poly.entity_id
_entity_poly.type
_entity_poly.pdbx_seq_one_letter_code
_entity_poly.pdbx_strand_id
1 'polypeptide(L)'
;MPASGRSLPFVAPRASLVELLLVAAATCTGIALRVQNIDGVALSHFDEGVYASNIWFGAQTAMGYPARHLYAPPLLPTLIEVVFSIHGPGNFAALIPGVIGGCLLPPLLWWVGREWFGPCAGVAACVLAALSGPHACFSRT
;
A
#
# COMPACT_ATOMS: atom_id res chain seq x y z
N MET A 1 -15.05 -29.14 -38.23
CA MET A 1 -14.28 -28.41 -37.20
C MET A 1 -15.08 -27.17 -36.83
N PRO A 2 -15.60 -27.01 -35.59
CA PRO A 2 -16.29 -25.79 -35.22
C PRO A 2 -15.26 -24.66 -35.07
N ALA A 3 -15.55 -23.52 -35.69
CA ALA A 3 -14.71 -22.33 -35.65
C ALA A 3 -14.45 -21.93 -34.19
N SER A 4 -13.17 -21.74 -33.84
CA SER A 4 -12.78 -21.22 -32.54
C SER A 4 -13.35 -19.81 -32.40
N GLY A 5 -14.49 -19.67 -31.71
CA GLY A 5 -15.07 -18.38 -31.38
C GLY A 5 -14.09 -17.61 -30.51
N ARG A 6 -13.40 -16.63 -31.09
CA ARG A 6 -12.70 -15.61 -30.30
C ARG A 6 -13.77 -14.87 -29.50
N SER A 7 -13.90 -15.18 -28.22
CA SER A 7 -14.62 -14.32 -27.28
C SER A 7 -13.94 -12.96 -27.33
N LEU A 8 -14.70 -11.92 -27.67
CA LEU A 8 -14.22 -10.54 -27.59
C LEU A 8 -13.73 -10.29 -26.14
N PRO A 9 -12.63 -9.54 -25.95
CA PRO A 9 -12.18 -9.18 -24.61
C PRO A 9 -13.33 -8.46 -23.89
N PHE A 10 -13.58 -8.85 -22.64
CA PHE A 10 -14.53 -8.14 -21.79
C PHE A 10 -14.03 -6.71 -21.61
N VAL A 11 -14.86 -5.73 -21.97
CA VAL A 11 -14.61 -4.31 -21.75
C VAL A 11 -15.62 -3.84 -20.73
N ALA A 12 -15.15 -3.47 -19.54
CA ALA A 12 -16.04 -3.05 -18.48
C ALA A 12 -16.73 -1.72 -18.86
N PRO A 13 -18.07 -1.62 -18.78
CA PRO A 13 -18.81 -0.40 -19.10
C PRO A 13 -18.42 0.72 -18.15
N ARG A 14 -18.47 1.99 -18.60
CA ARG A 14 -18.09 3.16 -17.78
C ARG A 14 -18.61 3.05 -16.35
N ALA A 15 -17.74 3.34 -15.38
CA ALA A 15 -18.08 3.25 -13.97
C ALA A 15 -19.30 4.10 -13.66
N SER A 16 -20.28 3.50 -12.97
CA SER A 16 -21.49 4.22 -12.58
C SER A 16 -21.20 5.19 -11.43
N LEU A 17 -22.02 6.22 -11.25
CA LEU A 17 -21.88 7.14 -10.11
C LEU A 17 -21.98 6.39 -8.77
N VAL A 18 -22.92 5.46 -8.66
CA VAL A 18 -23.10 4.63 -7.44
C VAL A 18 -21.84 3.82 -7.15
N GLU A 19 -21.27 3.19 -8.17
CA GLU A 19 -20.01 2.45 -8.05
C GLU A 19 -18.86 3.35 -7.57
N LEU A 20 -18.68 4.52 -8.18
CA LEU A 20 -17.64 5.47 -7.79
C LEU A 20 -17.84 5.97 -6.36
N LEU A 21 -19.07 6.23 -5.93
CA LEU A 21 -19.37 6.64 -4.56
C LEU A 21 -19.06 5.52 -3.56
N LEU A 22 -19.38 4.27 -3.88
CA LEU A 22 -19.06 3.12 -3.03
C LEU A 22 -17.54 2.92 -2.90
N VAL A 23 -16.82 3.01 -4.00
CA VAL A 23 -15.35 2.90 -4.01
C VAL A 23 -14.70 4.05 -3.27
N ALA A 24 -15.17 5.28 -3.49
CA ALA A 24 -14.68 6.45 -2.78
C ALA A 24 -14.94 6.33 -1.27
N ALA A 25 -16.16 5.94 -0.86
CA ALA A 25 -16.50 5.75 0.54
C ALA A 25 -15.61 4.67 1.18
N ALA A 26 -15.50 3.49 0.55
CA ALA A 26 -14.66 2.40 1.04
C ALA A 26 -13.19 2.82 1.14
N THR A 27 -12.67 3.51 0.14
CA THR A 27 -11.28 4.00 0.12
C THR A 27 -11.05 5.02 1.23
N CYS A 28 -11.94 6.00 1.40
CA CYS A 28 -11.86 6.98 2.49
C CYS A 28 -11.89 6.32 3.87
N THR A 29 -12.76 5.33 4.07
CA THR A 29 -12.79 4.54 5.32
C THR A 29 -11.48 3.77 5.51
N GLY A 30 -10.98 3.11 4.46
CA GLY A 30 -9.71 2.38 4.49
C GLY A 30 -8.51 3.28 4.79
N ILE A 31 -8.48 4.50 4.25
CA ILE A 31 -7.48 5.53 4.57
C ILE A 31 -7.59 5.90 6.05
N ALA A 32 -8.78 6.24 6.54
CA ALA A 32 -9.01 6.62 7.93
C ALA A 32 -8.49 5.55 8.91
N LEU A 33 -8.76 4.27 8.64
CA LEU A 33 -8.27 3.15 9.45
C LEU A 33 -6.74 3.02 9.47
N ARG A 34 -6.06 3.43 8.41
CA ARG A 34 -4.59 3.36 8.28
C ARG A 34 -3.89 4.55 8.92
N VAL A 35 -4.45 5.74 8.79
CA VAL A 35 -3.83 6.98 9.30
C VAL A 35 -4.21 7.31 10.74
N GLN A 36 -5.30 6.73 11.27
CA GLN A 36 -5.71 6.99 12.66
C GLN A 36 -4.59 6.62 13.64
N ASN A 37 -4.23 7.55 14.52
CA ASN A 37 -3.21 7.37 15.55
C ASN A 37 -1.87 6.83 14.99
N ILE A 38 -1.49 7.26 13.78
CA ILE A 38 -0.22 6.83 13.16
C ILE A 38 1.00 7.32 13.94
N ASP A 39 0.92 8.50 14.55
CA ASP A 39 2.02 9.08 15.36
C ASP A 39 2.29 8.27 16.64
N GLY A 40 1.32 7.49 17.10
CA GLY A 40 1.45 6.58 18.24
C GLY A 40 2.03 5.22 17.90
N VAL A 41 2.35 4.94 16.63
CA VAL A 41 2.91 3.66 16.19
C VAL A 41 4.44 3.70 16.30
N ALA A 42 4.99 2.72 17.00
CA ALA A 42 6.43 2.55 17.13
C ALA A 42 6.96 1.55 16.10
N LEU A 43 8.17 1.82 15.60
CA LEU A 43 8.93 0.81 14.87
C LEU A 43 9.34 -0.28 15.86
N SER A 44 8.79 -1.48 15.70
CA SER A 44 8.85 -2.57 16.66
C SER A 44 9.29 -3.89 16.04
N HIS A 45 9.14 -4.06 14.72
CA HIS A 45 9.60 -5.27 14.05
C HIS A 45 11.06 -5.15 13.64
N PHE A 46 11.73 -6.30 13.54
CA PHE A 46 13.14 -6.35 13.18
C PHE A 46 13.38 -5.77 11.79
N ASP A 47 12.54 -6.14 10.82
CA ASP A 47 12.64 -5.70 9.43
C ASP A 47 12.38 -4.19 9.28
N GLU A 48 11.43 -3.62 10.03
CA GLU A 48 11.24 -2.17 10.13
C GLU A 48 12.51 -1.45 10.55
N GLY A 49 13.21 -1.97 11.57
CA GLY A 49 14.49 -1.43 12.02
C GLY A 49 15.59 -1.53 10.95
N VAL A 50 15.56 -2.57 10.13
CA VAL A 50 16.48 -2.74 9.00
C VAL A 50 16.14 -1.77 7.85
N TYR A 51 14.85 -1.56 7.54
CA TYR A 51 14.41 -0.65 6.49
C TYR A 51 14.65 0.81 6.84
N ALA A 52 14.42 1.17 8.11
CA ALA A 52 14.56 2.53 8.64
C ALA A 52 15.86 2.73 9.44
N SER A 53 16.89 1.93 9.15
CA SER A 53 18.16 1.90 9.90
C SER A 53 18.80 3.27 10.10
N ASN A 54 18.55 4.18 9.17
CA ASN A 54 19.07 5.53 9.10
C ASN A 54 18.67 6.39 10.32
N ILE A 55 17.68 5.96 11.12
CA ILE A 55 17.35 6.56 12.43
C ILE A 55 18.47 6.35 13.44
N TRP A 56 19.13 5.19 13.42
CA TRP A 56 20.12 4.77 14.42
C TRP A 56 21.57 4.76 13.90
N PHE A 57 21.74 4.69 12.59
CA PHE A 57 23.03 4.54 11.94
C PHE A 57 23.47 5.86 11.28
N GLY A 58 24.72 6.25 11.51
CA GLY A 58 25.31 7.48 11.00
C GLY A 58 26.09 7.31 9.70
N ALA A 59 26.75 8.38 9.25
CA ALA A 59 27.53 8.38 8.01
C ALA A 59 28.64 7.32 7.98
N GLN A 60 29.15 6.88 9.14
CA GLN A 60 30.21 5.86 9.21
C GLN A 60 29.77 4.48 8.69
N THR A 61 28.46 4.21 8.73
CA THR A 61 27.86 2.97 8.22
C THR A 61 27.02 3.23 6.97
N ALA A 62 27.25 4.36 6.29
CA ALA A 62 26.44 4.84 5.17
C ALA A 62 24.93 4.93 5.52
N MET A 63 24.62 5.28 6.78
CA MET A 63 23.26 5.33 7.32
C MET A 63 22.51 3.98 7.28
N GLY A 64 23.18 2.88 6.96
CA GLY A 64 22.57 1.59 6.69
C GLY A 64 22.81 0.56 7.79
N TYR A 65 21.88 -0.38 7.92
CA TYR A 65 22.07 -1.61 8.68
C TYR A 65 23.25 -2.43 8.08
N PRO A 66 24.09 -3.09 8.91
CA PRO A 66 25.17 -3.95 8.42
C PRO A 66 24.65 -5.02 7.45
N ALA A 67 25.23 -5.08 6.25
CA ALA A 67 24.79 -5.99 5.18
C ALA A 67 23.28 -5.91 4.86
N ARG A 68 22.66 -4.70 4.91
CA ARG A 68 21.23 -4.46 4.62
C ARG A 68 20.69 -5.20 3.39
N HIS A 69 21.50 -5.34 2.34
CA HIS A 69 21.12 -6.01 1.09
C HIS A 69 20.73 -7.50 1.25
N LEU A 70 21.12 -8.17 2.34
CA LEU A 70 20.72 -9.54 2.64
C LEU A 70 19.31 -9.65 3.24
N TYR A 71 18.78 -8.54 3.75
CA TYR A 71 17.52 -8.49 4.49
C TYR A 71 16.47 -7.61 3.80
N ALA A 72 16.90 -6.60 3.06
CA ALA A 72 16.03 -5.59 2.48
C ALA A 72 16.45 -5.28 1.02
N PRO A 73 15.57 -5.54 0.04
CA PRO A 73 15.69 -4.95 -1.29
C PRO A 73 15.72 -3.42 -1.20
N PRO A 74 16.40 -2.73 -2.12
CA PRO A 74 16.72 -1.30 -1.95
C PRO A 74 15.51 -0.36 -2.02
N LEU A 75 14.40 -0.78 -2.66
CA LEU A 75 13.26 0.10 -2.93
C LEU A 75 12.67 0.73 -1.66
N LEU A 76 12.29 -0.07 -0.68
CA LEU A 76 11.63 0.43 0.53
C LEU A 76 12.55 1.31 1.39
N PRO A 77 13.80 0.91 1.70
CA PRO A 77 14.75 1.79 2.38
C PRO A 77 14.99 3.12 1.65
N THR A 78 15.07 3.11 0.31
CA THR A 78 15.22 4.35 -0.47
C THR A 78 13.98 5.24 -0.38
N LEU A 79 12.76 4.67 -0.40
CA LEU A 79 11.54 5.47 -0.19
C LEU A 79 11.51 6.10 1.20
N ILE A 80 11.92 5.37 2.23
CA ILE A 80 12.03 5.90 3.61
C ILE A 80 13.05 7.04 3.66
N GLU A 81 14.22 6.89 3.03
CA GLU A 81 15.26 7.92 2.92
C GLU A 81 14.74 9.20 2.24
N VAL A 82 13.91 9.08 1.20
CA VAL A 82 13.25 10.22 0.55
C VAL A 82 12.32 10.94 1.53
N VAL A 83 11.51 10.21 2.30
CA VAL A 83 10.62 10.82 3.30
C VAL A 83 11.43 11.48 4.42
N PHE A 84 12.51 10.85 4.90
CA PHE A 84 13.43 11.42 5.89
C PHE A 84 14.08 12.71 5.41
N SER A 85 14.38 12.81 4.12
CA SER A 85 14.96 14.02 3.52
C SER A 85 13.99 15.21 3.53
N ILE A 86 12.67 14.95 3.58
CA ILE A 86 11.62 15.98 3.56
C ILE A 86 11.14 16.32 4.97
N HIS A 87 10.91 15.30 5.80
CA HIS A 87 10.25 15.43 7.11
C HIS A 87 11.20 15.28 8.31
N GLY A 88 12.43 14.84 8.07
CA GLY A 88 13.37 14.41 9.11
C GLY A 88 13.19 12.93 9.50
N PRO A 89 14.22 12.34 10.14
CA PRO A 89 14.17 10.94 10.58
C PRO A 89 13.22 10.76 11.76
N GLY A 90 12.40 9.70 11.73
CA GLY A 90 11.50 9.35 12.82
C GLY A 90 10.52 8.24 12.44
N ASN A 91 9.79 7.70 13.44
CA ASN A 91 8.86 6.59 13.24
C ASN A 91 7.80 6.92 12.18
N PHE A 92 7.14 8.07 12.31
CA PHE A 92 6.12 8.51 11.36
C PHE A 92 6.62 8.46 9.91
N ALA A 93 7.79 9.07 9.67
CA ALA A 93 8.37 9.15 8.33
C ALA A 93 8.75 7.78 7.75
N ALA A 94 9.14 6.81 8.61
CA ALA A 94 9.45 5.45 8.20
C ALA A 94 8.20 4.66 7.76
N LEU A 95 7.04 4.95 8.35
CA LEU A 95 5.77 4.27 8.06
C LEU A 95 5.06 4.80 6.80
N ILE A 96 5.37 6.03 6.36
CA ILE A 96 4.68 6.69 5.24
C ILE A 96 4.63 5.85 3.96
N PRO A 97 5.72 5.23 3.48
CA PRO A 97 5.68 4.44 2.24
C PRO A 97 4.69 3.27 2.32
N GLY A 98 4.68 2.55 3.45
CA GLY A 98 3.76 1.45 3.70
C GLY A 98 2.31 1.91 3.76
N VAL A 99 2.05 3.03 4.43
CA VAL A 99 0.71 3.62 4.55
C VAL A 99 0.18 4.09 3.20
N ILE A 100 1.02 4.74 2.38
CA ILE A 100 0.66 5.14 1.02
C ILE A 100 0.29 3.88 0.20
N GLY A 101 1.13 2.84 0.24
CA GLY A 101 0.86 1.58 -0.45
C GLY A 101 -0.48 0.95 -0.01
N GLY A 102 -0.71 0.89 1.30
CA GLY A 102 -1.94 0.37 1.89
C GLY A 102 -3.19 1.17 1.52
N CYS A 103 -3.06 2.49 1.36
CA CYS A 103 -4.15 3.38 0.95
C CYS A 103 -4.45 3.28 -0.57
N LEU A 104 -3.43 3.05 -1.40
CA LEU A 104 -3.58 2.90 -2.85
C LEU A 104 -4.08 1.51 -3.26
N LEU A 105 -3.82 0.47 -2.47
CA LEU A 105 -4.18 -0.90 -2.84
C LEU A 105 -5.70 -1.11 -3.03
N PRO A 106 -6.61 -0.61 -2.16
CA PRO A 106 -8.05 -0.81 -2.36
C PRO A 106 -8.60 -0.28 -3.70
N PRO A 107 -8.36 0.98 -4.11
CA PRO A 107 -8.83 1.46 -5.42
C PRO A 107 -8.11 0.80 -6.60
N LEU A 108 -6.86 0.33 -6.44
CA LEU A 108 -6.18 -0.47 -7.47
C LEU A 108 -6.86 -1.84 -7.64
N LEU A 109 -7.24 -2.50 -6.55
CA LEU A 109 -7.98 -3.76 -6.60
C LEU A 109 -9.40 -3.58 -7.16
N TRP A 110 -10.05 -2.45 -6.90
CA TRP A 110 -11.27 -2.08 -7.61
C TRP A 110 -11.03 -2.03 -9.12
N TRP A 111 -10.00 -1.30 -9.57
CA TRP A 111 -9.72 -1.11 -10.98
C TRP A 111 -9.45 -2.45 -11.68
N VAL A 112 -8.55 -3.27 -11.14
CA VAL A 112 -8.22 -4.60 -11.70
C VAL A 112 -9.44 -5.53 -11.64
N GLY A 113 -10.11 -5.61 -10.50
CA GLY A 113 -11.28 -6.47 -10.31
C GLY A 113 -12.43 -6.11 -11.25
N ARG A 114 -12.63 -4.80 -11.47
CA ARG A 114 -13.64 -4.27 -12.39
C ARG A 114 -13.31 -4.61 -13.84
N GLU A 115 -12.06 -4.40 -14.27
CA GLU A 115 -11.63 -4.65 -15.65
C GLU A 115 -11.66 -6.13 -16.01
N TRP A 116 -11.37 -7.03 -15.06
CA TRP A 116 -11.26 -8.46 -15.36
C TRP A 116 -12.53 -9.26 -15.06
N PHE A 117 -13.31 -8.85 -14.04
CA PHE A 117 -14.43 -9.64 -13.51
C PHE A 117 -15.74 -8.84 -13.39
N GLY A 118 -15.73 -7.57 -13.79
CA GLY A 118 -16.89 -6.69 -13.81
C GLY A 118 -17.12 -5.87 -12.54
N PRO A 119 -18.07 -4.91 -12.57
CA PRO A 119 -18.23 -3.89 -11.54
C PRO A 119 -18.41 -4.43 -10.12
N CYS A 120 -19.28 -5.43 -9.94
CA CYS A 120 -19.54 -6.01 -8.61
C CYS A 120 -18.28 -6.64 -8.00
N ALA A 121 -17.46 -7.31 -8.80
CA ALA A 121 -16.22 -7.93 -8.34
C ALA A 121 -15.18 -6.86 -7.94
N GLY A 122 -15.06 -5.79 -8.73
CA GLY A 122 -14.21 -4.64 -8.37
C GLY A 122 -14.63 -3.99 -7.05
N VAL A 123 -15.93 -3.69 -6.89
CA VAL A 123 -16.44 -3.08 -5.65
C VAL A 123 -16.21 -4.00 -4.45
N ALA A 124 -16.49 -5.30 -4.60
CA ALA A 124 -16.26 -6.28 -3.53
C ALA A 124 -14.77 -6.35 -3.15
N ALA A 125 -13.87 -6.42 -4.13
CA ALA A 125 -12.42 -6.43 -3.88
C ALA A 125 -11.95 -5.16 -3.15
N CYS A 126 -12.46 -3.99 -3.56
CA CYS A 126 -12.18 -2.71 -2.90
C CYS A 126 -12.59 -2.72 -1.43
N VAL A 127 -13.84 -3.11 -1.14
CA VAL A 127 -14.39 -3.10 0.22
C VAL A 127 -13.64 -4.08 1.10
N LEU A 128 -13.40 -5.30 0.62
CA LEU A 128 -12.64 -6.31 1.36
C LEU A 128 -11.22 -5.84 1.67
N ALA A 129 -10.52 -5.23 0.70
CA ALA A 129 -9.16 -4.73 0.91
C ALA A 129 -9.11 -3.49 1.82
N ALA A 130 -10.07 -2.58 1.68
CA ALA A 130 -10.16 -1.37 2.50
C ALA A 130 -10.40 -1.69 3.97
N LEU A 131 -11.29 -2.65 4.24
CA LEU A 131 -11.74 -3.03 5.60
C LEU A 131 -10.99 -4.24 6.18
N SER A 132 -10.02 -4.82 5.44
CA SER A 132 -9.20 -5.92 5.94
C SER A 132 -8.31 -5.46 7.10
N GLY A 133 -8.58 -6.00 8.29
CA GLY A 133 -7.79 -5.73 9.51
C GLY A 133 -6.30 -6.06 9.36
N PRO A 134 -5.93 -7.26 8.89
CA PRO A 134 -4.52 -7.60 8.66
C PRO A 134 -3.84 -6.65 7.66
N HIS A 135 -4.50 -6.33 6.56
CA HIS A 135 -3.95 -5.40 5.57
C HIS A 135 -3.74 -3.99 6.16
N ALA A 136 -4.72 -3.47 6.91
CA ALA A 136 -4.58 -2.18 7.59
C ALA A 136 -3.46 -2.19 8.66
N CYS A 137 -3.31 -3.29 9.40
CA CYS A 137 -2.26 -3.47 10.40
C CYS A 137 -0.87 -3.45 9.76
N PHE A 138 -0.62 -4.32 8.77
CA PHE A 138 0.69 -4.44 8.11
C PHE A 138 1.03 -3.27 7.18
N SER A 139 0.08 -2.40 6.86
CA SER A 139 0.38 -1.14 6.16
C SER A 139 0.98 -0.08 7.09
N ARG A 140 0.96 -0.33 8.40
CA ARG A 140 1.42 0.57 9.47
C ARG A 140 2.64 -0.01 10.20
N THR A 141 3.29 -0.99 9.59
CA THR A 141 4.50 -1.66 10.03
C THR A 141 5.49 -1.54 8.89
#